data_AF-A0A7W8VC07-F1
#
_entry.id   AF-A0A7W8VC07-F1
#
_cell.length_a   1.000
_cell.length_b   1.000
_cell.length_c   1.000
_cell.angle_alpha   90.00
_cell.angle_beta   90.00
_cell.angle_gamma   90.00
#
_symmetry.space_group_name_H-M   'P 1'
#
loop_
_entity.id
_entity.type
_entity.pdbx_description
1 polymer ?
#
loop_
_entity_poly.entity_id
_entity_poly.type
_entity_poly.pdbx_seq_one_letter_code
_entity_poly.pdbx_strand_id
1 'polypeptide(L)'
;MDSSRVSAFAAGVLVANSAPHLATAVTGRRHLTPLAGRSSGPLANAVWGGLNLAGGLVLLARTRRGGGRWGPDLVAFEAGCLTLAAWMAGSERAMAINSAPDGPAGGRPQR
;
A
#
# COMPACT_ATOMS: atom_id res chain seq x y z
N MET A 1 2.11 12.23 22.26
CA MET A 1 1.09 11.92 21.22
C MET A 1 0.20 10.84 21.78
N ASP A 2 -1.12 11.01 21.68
CA ASP A 2 -2.09 10.01 22.16
C ASP A 2 -1.91 8.69 21.39
N SER A 3 -1.89 7.56 22.10
CA SER A 3 -1.73 6.21 21.50
C SER A 3 -2.79 5.90 20.43
N SER A 4 -3.99 6.50 20.55
CA SER A 4 -5.06 6.43 19.55
C SER A 4 -4.66 7.06 18.21
N ARG A 5 -4.01 8.24 18.25
CA ARG A 5 -3.61 8.98 17.05
C ARG A 5 -2.50 8.28 16.29
N VAL A 6 -1.54 7.69 17.01
CA VAL A 6 -0.47 6.87 16.40
C VAL A 6 -1.08 5.63 15.72
N SER A 7 -2.03 4.98 16.38
CA SER A 7 -2.73 3.83 15.82
C SER A 7 -3.58 4.21 14.59
N ALA A 8 -4.24 5.36 14.62
CA ALA A 8 -5.03 5.87 13.51
C ALA A 8 -4.14 6.25 12.31
N PHE A 9 -3.01 6.91 12.54
CA PHE A 9 -2.02 7.19 11.50
C PHE A 9 -1.48 5.91 10.86
N ALA A 10 -1.06 4.93 11.67
CA ALA A 10 -0.60 3.63 11.18
C ALA A 10 -1.70 2.90 10.39
N ALA A 11 -2.96 2.98 10.83
CA ALA A 11 -4.09 2.44 10.09
C ALA A 11 -4.23 3.09 8.71
N GLY A 12 -4.07 4.41 8.61
CA GLY A 12 -4.11 5.15 7.34
C GLY A 12 -3.02 4.71 6.38
N VAL A 13 -1.79 4.58 6.88
CA VAL A 13 -0.65 4.06 6.08
C VAL A 13 -0.97 2.66 5.56
N LEU A 14 -1.39 1.74 6.42
CA LEU A 14 -1.69 0.36 6.01
C LEU A 14 -2.84 0.29 4.99
N VAL A 15 -3.93 1.02 5.21
CA VAL A 15 -5.06 1.04 4.26
C VAL A 15 -4.62 1.60 2.91
N ALA A 16 -3.90 2.72 2.88
CA ALA A 16 -3.40 3.29 1.63
C ALA A 16 -2.42 2.35 0.90
N ASN A 17 -1.65 1.55 1.64
CA ASN A 17 -0.71 0.59 1.06
C ASN A 17 -1.43 -0.58 0.38
N SER A 18 -2.63 -0.93 0.85
CA SER A 18 -3.38 -2.06 0.29
C SER A 18 -3.84 -1.85 -1.16
N ALA A 19 -4.25 -0.63 -1.51
CA ALA A 19 -4.82 -0.27 -2.80
C ALA A 19 -3.91 -0.57 -4.02
N PRO A 20 -2.64 -0.09 -4.07
CA PRO A 20 -1.76 -0.36 -5.20
C PRO A 20 -1.49 -1.86 -5.39
N HIS A 21 -1.29 -2.61 -4.29
CA HIS A 21 -1.03 -4.05 -4.35
C HIS A 21 -2.24 -4.84 -4.86
N LEU A 22 -3.44 -4.55 -4.35
CA LEU A 22 -4.67 -5.17 -4.84
C LEU A 22 -4.93 -4.82 -6.32
N ALA A 23 -4.69 -3.58 -6.74
CA ALA A 23 -4.81 -3.18 -8.14
C ALA A 23 -3.84 -3.95 -9.06
N THR A 24 -2.58 -4.14 -8.66
CA THR A 24 -1.64 -4.99 -9.43
C THR A 24 -2.00 -6.46 -9.43
N ALA A 25 -2.57 -6.98 -8.34
CA ALA A 25 -3.04 -8.36 -8.29
C ALA A 25 -4.20 -8.59 -9.29
N VAL A 26 -5.17 -7.67 -9.34
CA VAL A 26 -6.32 -7.73 -10.27
C VAL A 26 -5.88 -7.54 -11.72
N THR A 27 -4.93 -6.63 -11.98
CA THR A 27 -4.44 -6.36 -13.35
C THR A 27 -3.40 -7.37 -13.84
N GLY A 28 -3.03 -8.36 -13.02
CA GLY A 28 -2.01 -9.37 -13.35
C GLY A 28 -0.60 -8.80 -13.54
N ARG A 29 -0.37 -7.55 -13.13
CA ARG A 29 0.92 -6.86 -13.26
C ARG A 29 1.81 -7.10 -12.04
N ARG A 30 3.12 -7.00 -12.25
CA ARG A 30 4.12 -7.15 -11.19
C ARG A 30 4.18 -5.85 -10.38
N HIS A 31 4.29 -5.99 -9.06
CA HIS A 31 4.49 -4.89 -8.11
C HIS A 31 5.54 -5.34 -7.11
N LEU A 32 6.44 -4.47 -6.71
CA LEU A 32 7.40 -4.78 -5.66
C LEU A 32 6.70 -5.04 -4.33
N THR A 33 6.80 -6.26 -3.78
CA THR A 33 6.44 -6.54 -2.39
C THR A 33 7.64 -7.03 -1.59
N PRO A 34 7.68 -6.77 -0.27
CA PRO A 34 8.74 -7.29 0.60
C PRO A 34 8.82 -8.82 0.61
N LEU A 35 7.72 -9.52 0.29
CA LEU A 35 7.59 -10.97 0.34
C LEU A 35 8.29 -11.70 -0.84
N ALA A 36 8.42 -11.08 -2.01
CA ALA A 36 9.00 -11.74 -3.19
C ALA A 36 9.75 -10.79 -4.15
N GLY A 37 10.05 -9.55 -3.74
CA GLY A 37 10.87 -8.61 -4.50
C GLY A 37 10.21 -8.14 -5.81
N ARG A 38 11.02 -7.89 -6.86
CA ARG A 38 10.55 -7.49 -8.21
C ARG A 38 9.84 -8.61 -8.98
N SER A 39 9.87 -9.84 -8.47
CA SER A 39 9.24 -11.04 -9.04
C SER A 39 7.91 -11.40 -8.39
N SER A 40 7.38 -10.56 -7.49
CA SER A 40 6.11 -10.82 -6.82
C SER A 40 4.97 -10.97 -7.82
N GLY A 41 4.53 -12.21 -7.99
CA GLY A 41 3.37 -12.54 -8.82
C GLY A 41 2.06 -12.02 -8.22
N PRO A 42 0.96 -12.12 -8.97
CA PRO A 42 -0.35 -11.57 -8.58
C PRO A 42 -0.82 -12.01 -7.19
N LEU A 43 -0.55 -13.26 -6.81
CA LEU A 43 -0.93 -13.82 -5.50
C LEU A 43 -0.17 -13.18 -4.33
N ALA A 44 1.13 -12.89 -4.48
CA ALA A 44 1.93 -12.25 -3.44
C ALA A 44 1.47 -10.80 -3.19
N ASN A 45 1.07 -10.10 -4.26
CA ASN A 45 0.47 -8.77 -4.18
C ASN A 45 -0.90 -8.81 -3.50
N ALA A 46 -1.75 -9.79 -3.82
CA ALA A 46 -3.05 -9.95 -3.18
C ALA A 46 -2.92 -10.22 -1.68
N VAL A 47 -2.05 -11.15 -1.28
CA VAL A 47 -1.82 -11.49 0.14
C VAL A 47 -1.28 -10.28 0.89
N TRP A 48 -0.29 -9.58 0.33
CA TRP A 48 0.30 -8.42 0.99
C TRP A 48 -0.69 -7.26 1.12
N GLY A 49 -1.44 -6.95 0.05
CA GLY A 49 -2.50 -5.95 0.09
C GLY A 49 -3.58 -6.31 1.11
N GLY A 50 -3.98 -7.58 1.17
CA GLY A 50 -4.96 -8.09 2.14
C GLY A 50 -4.49 -7.97 3.59
N LEU A 51 -3.23 -8.29 3.89
CA LEU A 51 -2.65 -8.13 5.23
C LEU A 51 -2.62 -6.66 5.67
N ASN A 52 -2.25 -5.75 4.77
CA ASN A 52 -2.27 -4.32 5.03
C ASN A 52 -3.70 -3.82 5.31
N LEU A 53 -4.67 -4.23 4.49
CA LEU A 53 -6.07 -3.86 4.70
C LEU A 53 -6.61 -4.39 6.02
N ALA A 54 -6.40 -5.68 6.32
CA ALA A 54 -6.84 -6.31 7.55
C ALA A 54 -6.21 -5.63 8.78
N GLY A 55 -4.90 -5.39 8.76
CA GLY A 55 -4.19 -4.69 9.83
C GLY A 55 -4.71 -3.27 10.06
N GLY A 56 -4.92 -2.52 8.98
CA GLY A 56 -5.48 -1.16 9.05
C GLY A 56 -6.90 -1.13 9.63
N LEU A 57 -7.77 -2.04 9.19
CA LEU A 57 -9.14 -2.15 9.70
C LEU A 57 -9.17 -2.56 11.18
N VAL A 58 -8.30 -3.47 11.61
CA VAL A 58 -8.19 -3.88 13.02
C VAL A 58 -7.73 -2.72 13.90
N LEU A 59 -6.75 -1.92 13.45
CA LEU A 59 -6.31 -0.73 14.18
C LEU A 59 -7.42 0.32 14.26
N LEU A 60 -8.11 0.59 13.15
CA LEU A 60 -9.24 1.54 13.11
C LEU A 60 -10.42 1.08 13.99
N ALA A 61 -10.71 -0.22 14.02
CA ALA A 61 -11.73 -0.77 14.89
C ALA A 61 -11.37 -0.61 16.38
N ARG A 62 -10.08 -0.65 16.74
CA ARG A 62 -9.61 -0.44 18.11
C ARG A 62 -9.68 1.03 18.54
N THR A 63 -9.39 1.98 17.64
CA THR A 63 -9.49 3.41 17.93
C THR A 63 -10.95 3.86 18.08
N ARG A 64 -11.89 3.26 17.34
CA ARG A 64 -13.34 3.59 17.42
C ARG A 64 -14.05 3.10 18.68
N ARG A 65 -13.50 2.13 19.43
CA ARG A 65 -14.13 1.64 20.68
C ARG A 65 -14.27 2.71 21.76
N GLY A 66 -13.61 3.87 21.60
CA GLY A 66 -13.78 5.04 22.46
C GLY A 66 -15.02 5.90 22.19
N GLY A 67 -15.87 5.57 21.20
CA GLY A 67 -17.19 6.21 21.01
C GLY A 67 -17.19 7.68 20.57
N GLY A 68 -16.05 8.25 20.18
CA GLY A 68 -15.94 9.67 19.81
C GLY A 68 -16.37 9.99 18.37
N ARG A 69 -16.93 11.20 18.18
CA ARG A 69 -17.15 11.84 16.87
C ARG A 69 -15.88 11.83 16.01
N TRP A 70 -16.04 11.90 14.69
CA TRP A 70 -14.98 12.22 13.72
C TRP A 70 -14.13 13.38 14.28
N GLY A 71 -12.92 13.06 14.71
CA GLY A 71 -12.09 13.94 15.55
C GLY A 71 -10.62 13.88 15.13
N PRO A 72 -9.67 14.23 16.02
CA PRO A 72 -8.23 14.26 15.73
C PRO A 72 -7.69 12.93 15.17
N ASP A 73 -8.32 11.80 15.51
CA ASP A 73 -7.95 10.48 15.00
C ASP A 73 -8.27 10.30 13.51
N LEU A 74 -9.31 10.95 12.98
CA LEU A 74 -9.57 10.98 11.54
C LEU A 74 -8.45 11.73 10.82
N VAL A 75 -8.08 12.91 11.31
CA VAL A 75 -7.02 13.72 10.72
C VAL A 75 -5.70 12.94 10.72
N ALA A 76 -5.42 12.21 11.80
CA ALA A 76 -4.25 11.34 11.87
C ALA A 76 -4.31 10.19 10.83
N PHE A 77 -5.47 9.56 10.65
CA PHE A 77 -5.68 8.54 9.61
C PHE A 77 -5.47 9.10 8.20
N GLU A 78 -6.11 10.23 7.88
CA GLU A 78 -5.96 10.91 6.58
C GLU A 78 -4.51 11.34 6.31
N ALA A 79 -3.82 11.85 7.34
CA ALA A 79 -2.39 12.18 7.24
C ALA A 79 -1.53 10.94 6.94
N GLY A 80 -1.86 9.78 7.52
CA GLY A 80 -1.20 8.51 7.19
C GLY A 80 -1.41 8.10 5.73
N CYS A 81 -2.65 8.20 5.24
CA CYS A 81 -2.97 7.96 3.83
C CYS A 81 -2.20 8.90 2.89
N LEU A 82 -2.21 10.21 3.18
CA LEU A 82 -1.53 11.23 2.39
C LEU A 82 -0.01 11.02 2.38
N THR A 83 0.58 10.67 3.53
CA THR A 83 2.02 10.41 3.64
C THR A 83 2.44 9.27 2.73
N LEU A 84 1.71 8.16 2.76
CA LEU A 84 2.05 7.02 1.91
C LEU A 84 1.79 7.32 0.43
N ALA A 85 0.69 7.99 0.10
CA ALA A 85 0.41 8.40 -1.28
C ALA A 85 1.52 9.32 -1.84
N ALA A 86 1.97 10.29 -1.05
CA ALA A 86 3.08 11.17 -1.42
C ALA A 86 4.39 10.41 -1.59
N TRP A 87 4.68 9.46 -0.70
CA TRP A 87 5.85 8.58 -0.81
C TRP A 87 5.81 7.74 -2.10
N MET A 88 4.67 7.12 -2.40
CA MET A 88 4.50 6.32 -3.63
C MET A 88 4.65 7.19 -4.88
N ALA A 89 3.99 8.35 -4.93
CA ALA A 89 4.12 9.27 -6.05
C ALA A 89 5.57 9.77 -6.22
N GLY A 90 6.25 10.11 -5.12
CA GLY A 90 7.63 10.56 -5.12
C GLY A 90 8.61 9.48 -5.59
N SER A 91 8.47 8.26 -5.06
CA SER A 91 9.32 7.12 -5.42
C SER A 91 9.11 6.65 -6.87
N GLU A 92 7.86 6.66 -7.37
CA GLU A 92 7.59 6.44 -8.79
C GLU A 92 8.25 7.50 -9.66
N ARG A 93 8.09 8.78 -9.31
CA ARG A 93 8.67 9.88 -10.08
C ARG A 93 10.21 9.85 -10.09
N ALA A 94 10.82 9.41 -8.99
CA ALA A 94 12.28 9.37 -8.86
C ALA A 94 12.93 8.13 -9.49
N MET A 95 12.25 6.97 -9.45
CA MET A 95 12.88 5.67 -9.72
C MET A 95 12.12 4.80 -10.75
N ALA A 96 10.97 5.23 -11.26
CA ALA A 96 10.13 4.50 -12.21
C ALA A 96 9.88 3.02 -11.82
N ILE A 97 9.71 2.78 -10.52
CA ILE A 97 9.74 1.45 -9.92
C ILE A 97 8.63 0.53 -10.48
N ASN A 98 7.43 1.06 -10.71
CA ASN A 98 6.30 0.31 -11.26
C ASN A 98 5.96 0.66 -12.71
N SER A 99 6.54 1.74 -13.24
CA SER A 99 6.25 2.24 -14.59
C SER A 99 7.30 1.86 -15.64
N ALA A 100 8.45 1.34 -15.21
CA ALA A 100 9.43 0.79 -16.15
C ALA A 100 8.77 -0.34 -16.96
N PRO A 101 8.83 -0.31 -18.30
CA PRO A 101 8.34 -1.42 -19.10
C PRO A 101 9.10 -2.68 -18.69
N ASP A 102 8.37 -3.79 -18.55
CA ASP A 102 9.01 -5.10 -18.51
C ASP A 102 9.99 -5.16 -19.68
N GLY A 103 11.28 -5.36 -19.39
CA GLY A 103 12.29 -5.53 -20.44
C GLY A 103 11.79 -6.51 -21.50
N PRO A 104 12.13 -6.32 -22.77
CA PRO A 104 11.32 -6.78 -23.90
C PRO A 104 10.89 -8.24 -23.76
N ALA A 105 9.58 -8.44 -23.60
CA ALA A 105 8.92 -9.69 -23.94
C ALA A 105 8.94 -9.81 -25.48
N GLY A 106 10.06 -10.26 -26.04
CA GLY A 106 10.21 -10.33 -27.48
C GLY A 106 11.52 -10.99 -27.84
N GLY A 107 11.41 -12.17 -28.44
CA GLY A 107 12.52 -13.07 -28.71
C GLY A 107 13.70 -12.42 -29.42
N ARG A 108 14.90 -12.88 -29.07
CA ARG A 108 15.96 -12.97 -30.05
C ARG A 108 15.74 -14.26 -30.84
N PRO A 109 15.46 -14.15 -32.14
CA PRO A 109 16.24 -14.95 -33.07
C PRO A 109 17.00 -14.06 -34.06
N GLN A 110 18.24 -14.49 -34.31
CA GLN A 110 19.19 -14.06 -35.36
C GLN A 110 19.90 -12.71 -35.11
N ARG A 111 21.23 -12.62 -35.17
CA ARG A 111 22.19 -13.32 -36.04
C ARG A 111 23.32 -14.01 -35.28
#